data_AF-A0A3D2L2Z2-F1
#
_entry.id   AF-A0A3D2L2Z2-F1
#
_cell.length_a   1.000
_cell.length_b   1.000
_cell.length_c   1.000
_cell.angle_alpha   90.00
_cell.angle_beta   90.00
_cell.angle_gamma   90.00
#
_symmetry.space_group_name_H-M   'P 1'
#
loop_
_entity.id
_entity.type
_entity.pdbx_description
1 polymer ?
#
loop_
_entity_poly.entity_id
_entity_poly.type
_entity_poly.pdbx_seq_one_letter_code
_entity_poly.pdbx_strand_id
1 'polypeptide(L)' 'MQECSKQGYRGVQLFRITEPVGCAPVIYEPCIMAILNGAKEAILDGDRHVYDSRQHMCCSLNLPVEAGAP' A
#
# COMPACT_ATOMS: atom_id res chain seq x y z
N MET A 1 -13.86 6.93 1.76
CA MET A 1 -13.57 5.81 2.70
C MET A 1 -14.07 4.55 2.02
N GLN A 2 -13.17 3.79 1.38
CA GLN A 2 -13.51 2.66 0.53
C GLN A 2 -13.41 1.35 1.33
N GLU A 3 -14.31 0.39 1.07
CA GLU A 3 -14.54 -0.80 1.90
C GLU A 3 -13.29 -1.69 2.04
N CYS A 4 -12.74 -1.75 3.25
CA CYS A 4 -11.77 -2.76 3.66
C CYS A 4 -12.54 -4.02 4.07
N SER A 5 -12.74 -4.96 3.14
CA SER A 5 -13.34 -6.25 3.47
C SER A 5 -12.31 -7.12 4.20
N LYS A 6 -12.43 -7.22 5.52
CA LYS A 6 -11.62 -8.14 6.33
C LYS A 6 -12.00 -9.59 5.99
N GLN A 7 -11.37 -10.19 4.99
CA GLN A 7 -11.55 -11.60 4.67
C GLN A 7 -10.28 -12.43 4.96
N GLY A 8 -10.46 -13.49 5.75
CA GLY A 8 -9.73 -14.75 5.57
C GLY A 8 -8.81 -15.19 6.71
N TYR A 9 -7.87 -14.36 7.15
CA TYR A 9 -6.77 -14.82 8.02
C TYR A 9 -6.32 -13.77 9.03
N ARG A 10 -6.05 -14.20 10.27
CA ARG A 10 -5.56 -13.30 11.34
C ARG A 10 -4.24 -12.66 10.91
N GLY A 11 -4.20 -11.32 10.90
CA GLY A 11 -3.02 -10.56 10.51
C GLY A 11 -2.92 -10.25 9.02
N VAL A 12 -3.87 -10.71 8.20
CA VAL A 12 -3.96 -10.36 6.77
C VAL A 12 -5.11 -9.40 6.56
N GLN A 13 -4.85 -8.32 5.83
CA GLN A 13 -5.86 -7.38 5.38
C GLN A 13 -5.85 -7.35 3.87
N LEU A 14 -7.02 -7.56 3.26
CA LEU A 14 -7.21 -7.44 1.82
C LEU A 14 -8.10 -6.23 1.56
N PHE A 15 -7.72 -5.41 0.59
CA PHE A 15 -8.52 -4.28 0.13
C PHE A 15 -8.40 -4.17 -1.38
N ARG A 16 -9.40 -3.54 -2.00
CA ARG A 16 -9.43 -3.29 -3.43
C ARG A 16 -9.72 -1.82 -3.66
N ILE A 17 -8.89 -1.19 -4.46
CA ILE A 17 -9.10 0.18 -4.96
C ILE A 17 -9.55 0.04 -6.41
N THR A 18 -10.63 0.74 -6.77
CA THR A 18 -11.21 0.71 -8.14
C THR A 18 -11.10 2.03 -8.86
N GLU A 19 -10.72 3.10 -8.17
CA GLU A 19 -10.56 4.44 -8.71
C GLU A 19 -9.16 4.95 -8.32
N PRO A 20 -8.47 5.71 -9.18
CA PRO A 20 -7.15 6.24 -8.84
C PRO A 20 -7.19 7.09 -7.57
N VAL A 21 -6.23 6.87 -6.69
CA VAL A 21 -6.03 7.60 -5.44
C VAL A 21 -4.67 8.29 -5.50
N GLY A 22 -4.68 9.62 -5.48
CA GLY A 22 -3.44 10.41 -5.40
C GLY A 22 -2.67 10.15 -4.11
N CYS A 23 -1.36 10.40 -4.13
CA CYS A 23 -0.53 10.21 -2.95
C CYS A 23 -0.94 11.15 -1.81
N ALA A 24 -1.11 10.59 -0.62
CA ALA A 24 -1.38 11.34 0.61
C ALA A 24 -0.51 10.81 1.76
N PRO A 25 -0.13 11.66 2.74
CA PRO A 25 0.68 11.25 3.88
C PRO A 25 -0.01 10.18 4.74
N VAL A 26 0.72 9.12 5.07
CA VAL A 26 0.27 8.01 5.94
C VAL A 26 1.45 7.39 6.68
N ILE A 27 1.19 6.71 7.80
CA ILE A 27 2.17 5.86 8.48
C ILE A 27 1.82 4.41 8.19
N TYR A 28 2.75 3.66 7.60
CA TYR A 28 2.63 2.21 7.51
C TYR A 28 3.22 1.57 8.74
N GLU A 29 2.37 0.86 9.49
CA GLU A 29 2.81 -0.04 10.55
C GLU A 29 3.62 -1.21 9.97
N PRO A 30 4.45 -1.91 10.78
CA PRO A 30 5.25 -3.03 10.31
C PRO A 30 4.40 -4.10 9.60
N CYS A 31 4.63 -4.25 8.30
CA CYS A 31 3.89 -5.16 7.44
C CYS A 31 4.65 -5.51 6.17
N ILE A 32 4.20 -6.58 5.51
CA ILE A 32 4.57 -6.88 4.13
C ILE A 32 3.33 -6.66 3.28
N MET A 33 3.45 -5.82 2.25
CA MET A 33 2.37 -5.55 1.30
C MET A 33 2.71 -6.15 -0.06
N ALA A 34 1.78 -6.96 -0.57
CA ALA A 34 1.82 -7.54 -1.90
C ALA A 34 0.73 -6.90 -2.77
N ILE A 35 1.07 -6.50 -3.98
CA ILE A 35 0.09 -6.03 -4.96
C ILE A 35 -0.35 -7.21 -5.81
N LEU A 36 -1.62 -7.59 -5.73
CA LEU A 36 -2.13 -8.73 -6.50
C LEU A 36 -2.47 -8.32 -7.94
N ASN A 37 -2.96 -7.10 -8.14
CA ASN A 37 -3.32 -6.54 -9.44
C ASN A 37 -3.22 -5.01 -9.39
N GLY A 38 -2.84 -4.39 -10.51
CA GLY A 38 -2.63 -2.94 -10.61
C GLY A 38 -1.26 -2.53 -10.09
N ALA A 39 -1.18 -1.31 -9.56
CA ALA A 39 0.04 -0.77 -8.99
C ALA A 39 -0.26 0.07 -7.75
N LYS A 40 0.77 0.28 -6.93
CA LYS A 40 0.77 1.17 -5.78
C LYS A 40 1.91 2.15 -5.92
N GLU A 41 1.64 3.42 -5.61
CA GLU A 41 2.64 4.46 -5.59
C GLU A 41 3.02 4.81 -4.16
N ALA A 42 4.32 5.03 -3.94
CA ALA A 42 4.86 5.52 -2.67
C ALA A 42 5.96 6.53 -2.93
N ILE A 43 5.95 7.66 -2.21
CA ILE A 43 7.02 8.65 -2.19
C ILE A 43 7.68 8.58 -0.81
N LEU A 44 8.97 8.23 -0.80
CA LEU A 44 9.77 8.09 0.41
C LEU A 44 10.98 9.00 0.30
N ASP A 45 11.15 9.94 1.24
CA ASP A 45 12.23 10.93 1.22
C ASP A 45 12.37 11.70 -0.10
N GLY A 46 11.24 11.91 -0.80
CA GLY A 46 11.17 12.55 -2.11
C GLY A 46 11.35 11.62 -3.31
N ASP A 47 11.80 10.39 -3.09
CA ASP A 47 11.95 9.39 -4.15
C ASP A 47 10.63 8.67 -4.44
N ARG A 48 10.26 8.64 -5.72
CA ARG A 48 9.02 8.02 -6.20
C ARG A 48 9.25 6.56 -6.55
N HIS A 49 8.45 5.69 -5.95
CA HIS A 49 8.43 4.26 -6.19
C HIS A 49 7.06 3.80 -6.66
N VAL A 50 7.02 2.93 -7.67
CA VAL A 50 5.80 2.27 -8.13
C VAL A 50 6.00 0.76 -7.97
N TYR A 51 5.10 0.15 -7.20
CA TYR A 51 5.09 -1.27 -6.90
C TYR A 51 3.96 -1.94 -7.68
N ASP A 52 4.30 -2.90 -8.54
CA ASP A 52 3.33 -3.79 -9.19
C ASP A 52 3.38 -5.20 -8.57
N SER A 53 2.74 -6.18 -9.19
CA SER A 53 2.68 -7.55 -8.68
C SER A 53 4.02 -8.31 -8.67
N ARG A 54 5.11 -7.70 -9.14
CA ARG A 54 6.46 -8.28 -9.15
C ARG A 54 7.27 -7.84 -7.94
N GLN A 55 6.78 -6.88 -7.17
CA GLN A 55 7.50 -6.29 -6.04
C GLN A 55 6.66 -6.35 -4.77
N HIS A 56 7.35 -6.41 -3.63
CA HIS A 56 6.72 -6.37 -2.31
C HIS A 56 7.27 -5.18 -1.55
N MET A 57 6.39 -4.47 -0.85
CA MET A 57 6.82 -3.44 0.10
C MET A 57 7.00 -4.11 1.48
N CYS A 58 8.18 -3.95 2.08
CA CYS A 58 8.49 -4.48 3.40
C CYS A 58 8.78 -3.32 4.35
N CYS A 59 7.88 -3.11 5.32
CA CYS A 59 8.04 -2.11 6.37
C CYS A 59 8.43 -2.85 7.66
N SER A 60 9.69 -2.73 8.09
CA SER A 60 10.16 -3.34 9.35
C SER A 60 9.88 -2.47 10.58
N LEU A 61 9.62 -1.18 10.36
CA LEU A 61 9.31 -0.16 11.35
C LEU A 61 8.13 0.68 10.87
N ASN A 62 7.60 1.51 11.77
CA ASN A 62 6.64 2.54 11.38
C ASN A 62 7.28 3.45 10.34
N LEU A 63 6.71 3.49 9.14
CA LEU A 63 7.26 4.21 7.99
C LEU A 63 6.32 5.34 7.56
N PRO A 64 6.70 6.61 7.79
CA PRO A 64 6.03 7.75 7.17
C PRO A 64 6.26 7.72 5.66
N VAL A 65 5.19 7.78 4.88
CA VAL A 65 5.25 7.70 3.42
C VAL A 65 4.07 8.48 2.83
N GLU A 66 4.24 9.10 1.66
CA GLU A 66 3.09 9.52 0.87
C GLU A 66 2.70 8.37 -0.05
N ALA A 67 1.46 7.90 0.01
CA ALA A 67 1.07 6.71 -0.73
C ALA A 67 -0.25 6.89 -1.48
N GLY A 68 -0.30 6.29 -2.66
CA GLY A 68 -1.43 6.33 -3.57
C GLY A 68 -1.57 5.02 -4.37
N ALA A 69 -2.53 5.02 -5.27
CA ALA A 69 -2.78 3.94 -6.23
C ALA A 69 -3.14 4.60 -7.58
N PRO A 70 -2.29 4.50 -8.61
CA PRO A 70 -2.55 5.09 -9.91
C PRO A 70 -3.70 4.40 -10.67
#